data_AF-A0A7K7L3F6-F1
#
_entry.id   AF-A0A7K7L3F6-F1
#
_cell.length_a   1.000
_cell.length_b   1.000
_cell.length_c   1.000
_cell.angle_alpha   90.00
_cell.angle_beta   90.00
_cell.angle_gamma   90.00
#
_symmetry.space_group_name_H-M   'P 1'
#
loop_
_entity.id
_entity.type
_entity.pdbx_description
1 polymer ?
#
loop_
_entity_poly.entity_id
_entity_poly.type
_entity_poly.pdbx_seq_one_letter_code
_entity_poly.pdbx_strand_id
1 'polypeptide(L)'
;GGGSLSGSASTWPLKRYGRFLPPTDTDEEQTASSWQVFESNEESGHLILTIVVSGHFFISHGRTVLEGFSLIDCHKWLKIVRRADCLLLCAKSKNECRMFRVQFGGDSKQQMLEHCCNCVQKLAEYVPVQVTDDQSQNLCHSLSGGSQVEDAEQVLHVPDEPLPDSYASLGERRSVTQLAQSVVKQKFELPLVYRHSVWSAQELGPFIRLCLMDQNFPAFVEDVEKELKKLAEG
;
A
#
# COMPACT_ATOMS: atom_id res chain seq x y z
N GLY A 1 24.13 3.20 -22.55
CA GLY A 1 24.52 2.26 -21.48
C GLY A 1 23.46 2.32 -20.41
N GLY A 2 22.67 1.26 -20.28
CA GLY A 2 21.58 1.19 -19.29
C GLY A 2 22.13 0.71 -17.96
N GLY A 3 22.20 1.60 -16.97
CA GLY A 3 22.48 1.23 -15.60
C GLY A 3 21.25 0.55 -15.00
N SER A 4 21.40 -0.72 -14.64
CA SER A 4 20.42 -1.46 -13.85
C SER A 4 20.37 -0.87 -12.44
N LEU A 5 19.22 -0.30 -12.06
CA LEU A 5 18.88 0.08 -10.67
C LEU A 5 18.68 -1.14 -9.74
N SER A 6 19.31 -2.27 -10.06
CA SER A 6 18.97 -3.60 -9.53
C SER A 6 19.69 -3.90 -8.21
N GLY A 7 19.44 -3.07 -7.20
CA GLY A 7 19.90 -3.32 -5.83
C GLY A 7 19.04 -2.72 -4.71
N SER A 8 18.16 -1.76 -5.01
CA SER A 8 17.40 -1.02 -3.98
C SER A 8 15.92 -1.38 -3.88
N ALA A 9 15.41 -2.24 -4.77
CA ALA A 9 14.00 -2.66 -4.76
C ALA A 9 13.79 -4.05 -5.36
N SER A 10 12.81 -4.77 -4.84
CA SER A 10 12.28 -6.00 -5.41
C SER A 10 10.99 -5.69 -6.15
N THR A 11 10.85 -6.19 -7.37
CA THR A 11 9.71 -5.90 -8.26
C THR A 11 9.11 -7.18 -8.82
N TRP A 12 7.79 -7.23 -8.94
CA TRP A 12 7.07 -8.36 -9.53
C TRP A 12 6.03 -7.86 -10.54
N PRO A 13 5.98 -8.45 -11.75
CA PRO A 13 4.95 -8.12 -12.72
C PRO A 13 3.60 -8.64 -12.24
N LEU A 14 2.55 -7.86 -12.46
CA LEU A 14 1.17 -8.26 -12.19
C LEU A 14 0.40 -8.42 -13.50
N LYS A 15 -0.49 -9.42 -13.55
CA LYS A 15 -1.47 -9.55 -14.63
C LYS A 15 -2.66 -8.64 -14.40
N ARG A 16 -3.14 -8.59 -13.15
CA ARG A 16 -4.33 -7.83 -12.74
C ARG A 16 -4.17 -7.21 -11.38
N TYR A 17 -4.80 -6.07 -11.19
CA TYR A 17 -5.05 -5.43 -9.91
C TYR A 17 -6.54 -5.11 -9.81
N GLY A 18 -7.15 -5.34 -8.66
CA GLY A 18 -8.56 -5.04 -8.42
C GLY A 18 -8.74 -4.30 -7.10
N ARG A 19 -9.45 -3.17 -7.12
CA ARG A 19 -9.84 -2.41 -5.94
C ARG A 19 -11.30 -2.69 -5.61
N PHE A 20 -11.59 -2.99 -4.34
CA PHE A 20 -12.96 -3.14 -3.87
C PHE A 20 -13.64 -1.78 -3.78
N LEU A 21 -14.85 -1.67 -4.33
CA LEU A 21 -15.72 -0.52 -4.19
C LEU A 21 -16.85 -0.88 -3.23
N PRO A 22 -16.94 -0.24 -2.05
CA PRO A 22 -18.07 -0.45 -1.16
C PRO A 22 -19.37 0.01 -1.83
N PRO A 23 -20.52 -0.56 -1.45
CA PRO A 23 -21.82 -0.10 -1.94
C PRO A 23 -22.01 1.38 -1.62
N THR A 24 -22.52 2.16 -2.57
CA THR A 24 -22.91 3.55 -2.34
C THR A 24 -24.39 3.57 -1.94
N ASP A 25 -24.73 4.33 -0.89
CA ASP A 25 -26.09 4.41 -0.33
C ASP A 25 -27.14 5.08 -1.26
N THR A 26 -26.79 5.39 -2.51
CA THR A 26 -27.58 6.25 -3.40
C THR A 26 -28.53 5.54 -4.36
N ASP A 27 -28.51 4.20 -4.49
CA ASP A 27 -29.42 3.49 -5.41
C ASP A 27 -30.04 2.26 -4.73
N GLU A 28 -31.35 2.35 -4.44
CA GLU A 28 -32.17 1.34 -3.74
C GLU A 28 -32.41 0.04 -4.53
N GLU A 29 -31.80 -0.17 -5.71
CA GLU A 29 -32.08 -1.36 -6.54
C GLU A 29 -30.87 -2.17 -7.05
N GLN A 30 -29.62 -1.87 -6.68
CA GLN A 30 -28.51 -2.80 -6.95
C GLN A 30 -27.26 -2.56 -6.08
N THR A 31 -27.35 -2.74 -4.77
CA THR A 31 -26.21 -2.67 -3.83
C THR A 31 -25.31 -3.91 -3.89
N ALA A 32 -24.81 -4.25 -5.07
CA ALA A 32 -23.79 -5.28 -5.22
C ALA A 32 -22.39 -4.65 -5.07
N SER A 33 -21.64 -5.06 -4.05
CA SER A 33 -20.22 -4.72 -3.93
C SER A 33 -19.49 -5.06 -5.22
N SER A 34 -18.78 -4.09 -5.80
CA SER A 34 -18.14 -4.24 -7.12
C SER A 34 -16.63 -4.08 -7.05
N TRP A 35 -15.92 -4.64 -8.03
CA TRP A 35 -14.46 -4.55 -8.14
C TRP A 35 -14.09 -3.67 -9.33
N GLN A 36 -13.31 -2.62 -9.09
CA GLN A 36 -12.66 -1.88 -10.16
C GLN A 36 -11.38 -2.60 -10.56
N VAL A 37 -11.31 -3.14 -11.78
CA VAL A 37 -10.21 -3.99 -12.25
C VAL A 37 -9.33 -3.27 -13.26
N PHE A 38 -8.02 -3.47 -13.12
CA PHE A 38 -6.95 -3.00 -13.98
C PHE A 38 -6.19 -4.22 -14.50
N GLU A 39 -5.84 -4.20 -15.78
CA GLU A 39 -5.06 -5.27 -16.41
C GLU A 39 -3.80 -4.70 -17.06
N SER A 40 -2.73 -5.48 -17.05
CA SER A 40 -1.52 -5.17 -17.79
C SER A 40 -1.74 -5.39 -19.29
N ASN A 41 -1.43 -4.38 -20.10
CA ASN A 41 -1.41 -4.50 -21.56
C ASN A 41 -0.46 -3.45 -22.16
N GLU A 42 -0.16 -3.58 -23.45
CA GLU A 42 0.80 -2.71 -24.15
C GLU A 42 0.29 -1.26 -24.27
N GLU A 43 -1.02 -1.05 -24.33
CA GLU A 43 -1.64 0.27 -24.57
C GLU A 43 -1.72 1.13 -23.30
N SER A 44 -2.20 0.55 -22.19
CA SER A 44 -2.38 1.22 -20.89
C SER A 44 -1.16 1.09 -19.97
N GLY A 45 -0.19 0.26 -20.35
CA GLY A 45 1.01 -0.02 -19.60
C GLY A 45 0.90 -1.25 -18.69
N HIS A 46 2.06 -1.65 -18.15
CA HIS A 46 2.17 -2.81 -17.28
C HIS A 46 1.96 -2.45 -15.81
N LEU A 47 1.34 -3.39 -15.08
CA LEU A 47 1.21 -3.35 -13.63
C LEU A 47 2.45 -3.96 -12.97
N ILE A 48 3.01 -3.24 -12.00
CA ILE A 48 4.21 -3.65 -11.27
C ILE A 48 3.97 -3.46 -9.78
N LEU A 49 4.23 -4.51 -9.00
CA LEU A 49 4.34 -4.43 -7.54
C LEU A 49 5.80 -4.20 -7.18
N THR A 50 6.07 -3.20 -6.34
CA THR A 50 7.43 -2.85 -5.91
C THR A 50 7.50 -2.81 -4.39
N ILE A 51 8.52 -3.44 -3.81
CA ILE A 51 8.92 -3.29 -2.41
C ILE A 51 10.36 -2.77 -2.39
N VAL A 52 10.55 -1.55 -1.91
CA VAL A 52 11.89 -0.95 -1.78
C VAL A 52 12.55 -1.37 -0.47
N VAL A 53 13.88 -1.28 -0.39
CA VAL A 53 14.66 -1.67 0.82
C VAL A 53 14.25 -0.92 2.09
N SER A 54 13.68 0.28 1.97
CA SER A 54 13.15 1.05 3.11
C SER A 54 11.79 0.55 3.62
N GLY A 55 11.27 -0.55 3.06
CA GLY A 55 9.99 -1.14 3.46
C GLY A 55 8.76 -0.44 2.87
N HIS A 56 8.91 0.40 1.85
CA HIS A 56 7.74 0.97 1.17
C HIS A 56 7.21 0.01 0.08
N PHE A 57 5.89 -0.14 0.06
CA PHE A 57 5.14 -0.95 -0.88
C PHE A 57 4.43 -0.07 -1.88
N PHE A 58 4.51 -0.42 -3.16
CA PHE A 58 3.81 0.27 -4.24
C PHE A 58 3.18 -0.72 -5.23
N ILE A 59 2.04 -0.31 -5.79
CA ILE A 59 1.52 -0.88 -7.03
C ILE A 59 1.40 0.27 -8.03
N SER A 60 2.03 0.13 -9.19
CA SER A 60 1.97 1.11 -10.27
C SER A 60 1.40 0.50 -11.54
N HIS A 61 0.69 1.32 -12.32
CA HIS A 61 0.24 1.03 -13.68
C HIS A 61 0.85 2.06 -14.63
N GLY A 62 1.84 1.63 -15.42
CA GLY A 62 2.66 2.58 -16.20
C GLY A 62 3.33 3.62 -15.29
N ARG A 63 3.04 4.91 -15.52
CA ARG A 63 3.56 6.04 -14.71
C ARG A 63 2.66 6.43 -13.52
N THR A 64 1.56 5.71 -13.29
CA THR A 64 0.57 6.03 -12.26
C THR A 64 0.74 5.10 -11.05
N VAL A 65 0.80 5.66 -9.85
CA VAL A 65 0.77 4.87 -8.61
C VAL A 65 -0.69 4.61 -8.21
N LEU A 66 -1.05 3.33 -8.07
CA LEU A 66 -2.37 2.88 -7.65
C LEU A 66 -2.45 2.70 -6.14
N GLU A 67 -1.42 2.10 -5.54
CA GLU A 67 -1.28 1.92 -4.09
C GLU A 67 0.14 2.33 -3.67
N GLY A 68 0.26 2.93 -2.49
CA GLY A 68 1.54 3.34 -1.91
C GLY A 68 1.43 3.51 -0.41
N PHE A 69 2.19 2.71 0.36
CA PHE A 69 2.22 2.79 1.82
C PHE A 69 3.50 2.16 2.40
N SER A 70 3.78 2.47 3.66
CA SER A 70 4.88 1.84 4.40
C SER A 70 4.46 0.49 4.98
N LEU A 71 5.33 -0.52 4.90
CA LEU A 71 5.16 -1.82 5.55
C LEU A 71 5.63 -1.80 7.01
N ILE A 72 6.30 -0.74 7.45
CA ILE A 72 6.72 -0.60 8.85
C ILE A 72 5.48 -0.58 9.75
N ASP A 73 5.48 -1.43 10.77
CA ASP A 73 4.37 -1.61 11.72
C ASP A 73 3.01 -1.96 11.08
N CYS A 74 3.01 -2.45 9.83
CA CYS A 74 1.77 -2.71 9.12
C CYS A 74 0.93 -3.85 9.70
N HIS A 75 1.50 -4.73 10.52
CA HIS A 75 0.77 -5.81 11.21
C HIS A 75 -0.42 -5.32 12.06
N LYS A 76 -0.42 -4.05 12.48
CA LYS A 76 -1.52 -3.44 13.26
C LYS A 76 -2.76 -3.16 12.43
N TRP A 77 -2.61 -2.94 11.13
CA TRP A 77 -3.67 -2.42 10.25
C TRP A 77 -3.80 -3.16 8.92
N LEU A 78 -2.81 -3.93 8.48
CA LEU A 78 -2.79 -4.66 7.22
C LEU A 78 -2.89 -6.16 7.46
N LYS A 79 -3.82 -6.80 6.75
CA LYS A 79 -3.90 -8.26 6.65
C LYS A 79 -3.69 -8.68 5.20
N ILE A 80 -2.86 -9.70 4.99
CA ILE A 80 -2.58 -10.23 3.66
C ILE A 80 -2.97 -11.70 3.63
N VAL A 81 -3.76 -12.07 2.64
CA VAL A 81 -4.17 -13.46 2.39
C VAL A 81 -3.71 -13.85 1.00
N ARG A 82 -3.04 -15.00 0.89
CA ARG A 82 -2.61 -15.61 -0.36
C ARG A 82 -3.56 -16.73 -0.75
N ARG A 83 -3.96 -16.74 -2.02
CA ARG A 83 -4.61 -17.88 -2.67
C ARG A 83 -3.98 -18.11 -4.03
N ALA A 84 -3.33 -19.25 -4.23
CA ALA A 84 -2.60 -19.58 -5.46
C ALA A 84 -1.59 -18.47 -5.87
N ASP A 85 -1.77 -17.93 -7.08
CA ASP A 85 -1.01 -16.84 -7.73
C ASP A 85 -1.60 -15.45 -7.44
N CYS A 86 -2.44 -15.32 -6.40
CA CYS A 86 -3.10 -14.08 -6.03
C CYS A 86 -2.82 -13.70 -4.56
N LEU A 87 -2.83 -12.38 -4.30
CA LEU A 87 -2.88 -11.82 -2.95
C LEU A 87 -4.12 -10.94 -2.80
N LEU A 88 -4.78 -11.06 -1.64
CA LEU A 88 -5.80 -10.15 -1.15
C LEU A 88 -5.21 -9.36 0.02
N LEU A 89 -5.21 -8.04 -0.08
CA LEU A 89 -4.73 -7.13 0.93
C LEU A 89 -5.92 -6.36 1.50
N CYS A 90 -6.07 -6.44 2.82
CA CYS A 90 -7.11 -5.77 3.58
C CYS A 90 -6.45 -4.81 4.56
N ALA A 91 -6.46 -3.53 4.23
CA ALA A 91 -6.03 -2.45 5.10
C ALA A 91 -7.24 -1.95 5.91
N LYS A 92 -7.21 -2.15 7.21
CA LYS A 92 -8.25 -1.74 8.16
C LYS A 92 -7.85 -0.43 8.84
N SER A 93 -8.77 0.53 8.79
CA SER A 93 -8.80 1.71 9.63
C SER A 93 -10.08 1.71 10.46
N LYS A 94 -10.17 2.55 11.50
CA LYS A 94 -11.25 2.52 12.52
C LYS A 94 -12.67 2.41 11.92
N ASN A 95 -12.94 3.11 10.81
CA ASN A 95 -14.25 3.14 10.16
C ASN A 95 -14.26 2.65 8.70
N GLU A 96 -13.11 2.24 8.15
CA GLU A 96 -12.99 1.90 6.74
C GLU A 96 -12.12 0.67 6.51
N CYS A 97 -12.55 -0.20 5.60
CA CYS A 97 -11.78 -1.33 5.13
C CYS A 97 -11.44 -1.11 3.66
N ARG A 98 -10.17 -0.83 3.36
CA ARG A 98 -9.68 -0.84 1.99
C ARG A 98 -9.28 -2.26 1.65
N MET A 99 -9.93 -2.83 0.64
CA MET A 99 -9.56 -4.13 0.10
C MET A 99 -9.10 -3.99 -1.35
N PHE A 100 -7.98 -4.63 -1.66
CA PHE A 100 -7.53 -4.77 -3.03
C PHE A 100 -6.88 -6.13 -3.22
N ARG A 101 -6.92 -6.62 -4.45
CA ARG A 101 -6.34 -7.91 -4.83
C ARG A 101 -5.41 -7.74 -6.02
N VAL A 102 -4.40 -8.58 -6.08
CA VAL A 102 -3.46 -8.65 -7.19
C VAL A 102 -3.36 -10.09 -7.68
N GLN A 103 -3.16 -10.25 -8.98
CA GLN A 103 -2.78 -11.50 -9.62
C GLN A 103 -1.40 -11.30 -10.26
N PHE A 104 -0.46 -12.19 -9.98
CA PHE A 104 0.89 -12.11 -10.52
C PHE A 104 0.92 -12.43 -12.02
N GLY A 105 1.78 -11.74 -12.76
CA GLY A 105 2.04 -11.99 -14.18
C GLY A 105 3.11 -13.06 -14.38
N GLY A 106 3.18 -13.62 -15.59
CA GLY A 106 4.18 -14.62 -15.98
C GLY A 106 3.72 -15.36 -17.24
N ASP A 107 4.69 -15.93 -17.95
CA ASP A 107 4.50 -16.69 -19.19
C ASP A 107 3.86 -18.06 -18.94
N SER A 108 3.90 -18.53 -17.70
CA SER A 108 3.28 -19.79 -17.27
C SER A 108 2.69 -19.68 -15.87
N LYS A 109 1.73 -20.57 -15.56
CA LYS A 109 1.14 -20.68 -14.22
C LYS A 109 2.19 -20.94 -13.13
N GLN A 110 3.24 -21.70 -13.46
CA GLN A 110 4.34 -21.98 -12.53
C GLN A 110 5.14 -20.72 -12.21
N GLN A 111 5.46 -19.91 -13.23
CA GLN A 111 6.18 -18.66 -13.04
C GLN A 111 5.34 -17.63 -12.28
N MET A 112 4.04 -17.53 -12.57
CA MET A 112 3.12 -16.68 -11.80
C MET A 112 3.09 -17.07 -10.31
N LEU A 113 3.06 -18.37 -10.03
CA LEU A 113 3.10 -18.89 -8.66
C LEU A 113 4.44 -18.61 -7.98
N GLU A 114 5.56 -18.74 -8.69
CA GLU A 114 6.90 -18.43 -8.20
C GLU A 114 7.03 -16.94 -7.85
N HIS A 115 6.58 -16.05 -8.73
CA HIS A 115 6.55 -14.61 -8.45
C HIS A 115 5.71 -14.28 -7.22
N CYS A 116 4.54 -14.92 -7.08
CA CYS A 116 3.71 -14.81 -5.89
C CYS A 116 4.46 -15.29 -4.62
N CYS A 117 5.08 -16.47 -4.65
CA CYS A 117 5.86 -17.01 -3.53
C CYS A 117 6.99 -16.05 -3.11
N ASN A 118 7.76 -15.55 -4.07
CA ASN A 118 8.89 -14.66 -3.80
C ASN A 118 8.43 -13.33 -3.20
N CYS A 119 7.31 -12.79 -3.68
CA CYS A 119 6.71 -11.59 -3.09
C CYS A 119 6.21 -11.84 -1.66
N VAL A 120 5.54 -12.98 -1.43
CA VAL A 120 5.09 -13.38 -0.08
C VAL A 120 6.26 -13.52 0.88
N GLN A 121 7.37 -14.12 0.45
CA GLN A 121 8.58 -14.22 1.26
C GLN A 121 9.11 -12.84 1.64
N LYS A 122 9.10 -11.87 0.71
CA LYS A 122 9.50 -10.48 1.01
C LYS A 122 8.54 -9.79 1.98
N LEU A 123 7.23 -9.95 1.78
CA LEU A 123 6.20 -9.36 2.65
C LEU A 123 6.25 -9.95 4.07
N ALA A 124 6.61 -11.23 4.20
CA ALA A 124 6.74 -11.92 5.49
C ALA A 124 7.83 -11.33 6.40
N GLU A 125 8.76 -10.53 5.86
CA GLU A 125 9.70 -9.73 6.67
C GLU A 125 9.00 -8.64 7.50
N TYR A 126 7.77 -8.24 7.14
CA TYR A 126 7.04 -7.12 7.75
C TYR A 126 5.69 -7.51 8.37
N VAL A 127 4.96 -8.42 7.73
CA VAL A 127 3.62 -8.84 8.15
C VAL A 127 3.35 -10.31 7.82
N PRO A 128 2.73 -11.09 8.71
CA PRO A 128 2.35 -12.46 8.42
C PRO A 128 1.37 -12.53 7.24
N VAL A 129 1.68 -13.38 6.25
CA VAL A 129 0.79 -13.67 5.12
C VAL A 129 0.06 -14.97 5.38
N GLN A 130 -1.28 -14.92 5.43
CA GLN A 130 -2.12 -16.11 5.62
C GLN A 130 -2.24 -16.87 4.31
N VAL A 131 -1.97 -18.17 4.30
CA VAL A 131 -2.10 -19.01 3.10
C VAL A 131 -3.38 -19.81 3.20
N THR A 132 -4.29 -19.59 2.25
CA THR A 132 -5.53 -20.36 2.13
C THR A 132 -5.34 -21.38 1.01
N ASP A 133 -4.86 -22.58 1.36
CA ASP A 133 -4.98 -23.73 0.47
C ASP A 133 -6.42 -24.25 0.48
N ASP A 134 -6.83 -24.94 -0.60
CA ASP A 134 -8.21 -25.28 -1.00
C ASP A 134 -9.02 -26.15 0.01
N GLN A 135 -8.62 -26.24 1.28
CA GLN A 135 -9.34 -26.94 2.36
C GLN A 135 -9.96 -26.03 3.44
N SER A 136 -9.96 -24.71 3.29
CA SER A 136 -10.51 -23.80 4.31
C SER A 136 -11.62 -22.88 3.77
N GLN A 137 -12.80 -23.47 3.53
CA GLN A 137 -14.00 -22.79 3.03
C GLN A 137 -14.79 -21.94 4.07
N ASN A 138 -14.24 -21.61 5.25
CA ASN A 138 -15.08 -21.05 6.33
C ASN A 138 -14.84 -19.59 6.76
N LEU A 139 -14.00 -18.79 6.08
CA LEU A 139 -13.73 -17.42 6.56
C LEU A 139 -14.60 -16.31 5.95
N CYS A 140 -15.48 -16.59 4.98
CA CYS A 140 -16.38 -15.58 4.41
C CYS A 140 -17.78 -15.54 5.05
N HIS A 141 -18.09 -16.39 6.03
CA HIS A 141 -19.39 -16.36 6.73
C HIS A 141 -19.40 -15.55 8.03
N SER A 142 -18.24 -15.17 8.57
CA SER A 142 -18.17 -14.42 9.84
C SER A 142 -18.28 -12.90 9.69
N LEU A 143 -18.47 -12.38 8.48
CA LEU A 143 -18.64 -10.94 8.21
C LEU A 143 -20.08 -10.58 7.77
N SER A 144 -21.04 -11.51 7.88
CA SER A 144 -22.43 -11.28 7.46
C SER A 144 -23.46 -12.10 8.26
N GLY A 145 -23.45 -11.98 9.61
CA GLY A 145 -24.49 -12.58 10.45
C GLY A 145 -24.45 -12.06 11.88
N GLY A 146 -25.51 -11.34 12.29
CA GLY A 146 -25.63 -10.76 13.62
C GLY A 146 -26.11 -11.72 14.71
N SER A 147 -25.82 -11.32 15.95
CA SER A 147 -26.47 -11.65 17.22
C SER A 147 -26.52 -13.12 17.68
N GLN A 148 -25.67 -13.47 18.66
CA GLN A 148 -26.11 -13.80 20.02
C GLN A 148 -24.93 -13.94 21.00
N VAL A 149 -25.29 -13.88 22.28
CA VAL A 149 -24.55 -13.47 23.48
C VAL A 149 -23.86 -14.65 24.17
N GLU A 150 -22.80 -14.37 24.94
CA GLU A 150 -22.26 -15.05 26.14
C GLU A 150 -20.72 -15.05 26.09
N ASP A 151 -20.10 -14.02 26.67
CA ASP A 151 -19.60 -13.94 28.05
C ASP A 151 -18.30 -14.74 28.28
N ALA A 152 -17.19 -14.01 28.31
CA ALA A 152 -15.97 -14.35 29.02
C ALA A 152 -15.08 -13.10 29.06
N GLU A 153 -15.27 -12.31 30.12
CA GLU A 153 -14.33 -11.29 30.56
C GLU A 153 -12.94 -11.88 30.79
N GLN A 154 -11.91 -11.30 30.15
CA GLN A 154 -10.56 -11.23 30.72
C GLN A 154 -9.74 -10.11 30.05
N VAL A 155 -9.96 -8.91 30.61
CA VAL A 155 -9.01 -7.83 30.89
C VAL A 155 -7.63 -7.93 30.23
N LEU A 156 -7.37 -7.07 29.25
CA LEU A 156 -6.09 -6.35 29.17
C LEU A 156 -6.38 -4.86 28.90
N HIS A 157 -6.37 -4.11 29.98
CA HIS A 157 -6.44 -2.65 29.98
C HIS A 157 -5.10 -2.11 29.45
N VAL A 158 -5.12 -1.41 28.32
CA VAL A 158 -4.01 -0.53 27.90
C VAL A 158 -4.63 0.84 27.57
N PRO A 159 -4.10 1.96 28.11
CA PRO A 159 -4.75 3.26 28.02
C PRO A 159 -4.94 3.75 26.59
N ASP A 160 -6.13 4.30 26.38
CA ASP A 160 -6.63 4.96 25.19
C ASP A 160 -5.77 6.20 24.88
N GLU A 161 -4.97 6.14 23.81
CA GLU A 161 -4.32 7.32 23.24
C GLU A 161 -5.05 7.68 21.94
N PRO A 162 -5.60 8.91 21.80
CA PRO A 162 -6.46 9.26 20.68
C PRO A 162 -5.65 9.40 19.39
N LEU A 163 -5.66 8.33 18.58
CA LEU A 163 -5.16 8.37 17.19
C LEU A 163 -6.04 9.31 16.34
N PRO A 164 -5.46 10.34 15.70
CA PRO A 164 -6.21 11.44 15.08
C PRO A 164 -7.01 11.06 13.82
N ASP A 165 -8.15 11.74 13.65
CA ASP A 165 -9.27 11.59 12.70
C ASP A 165 -8.96 11.73 11.19
N SER A 166 -7.73 11.41 10.78
CA SER A 166 -7.10 12.04 9.63
C SER A 166 -7.00 11.09 8.41
N TYR A 167 -7.88 10.10 8.30
CA TYR A 167 -7.86 9.10 7.21
C TYR A 167 -9.05 9.22 6.23
N ALA A 168 -9.86 10.27 6.29
CA ALA A 168 -11.08 10.40 5.47
C ALA A 168 -10.87 10.74 3.96
N SER A 169 -9.66 10.61 3.38
CA SER A 169 -9.37 11.10 2.01
C SER A 169 -8.41 10.23 1.18
N LEU A 170 -8.20 8.94 1.49
CA LEU A 170 -7.14 8.14 0.82
C LEU A 170 -7.45 7.69 -0.63
N GLY A 171 -8.59 8.04 -1.22
CA GLY A 171 -9.05 7.46 -2.48
C GLY A 171 -8.44 8.08 -3.76
N GLU A 172 -7.83 9.25 -3.67
CA GLU A 172 -7.54 10.05 -4.87
C GLU A 172 -6.27 9.56 -5.58
N ARG A 173 -6.42 9.02 -6.81
CA ARG A 173 -5.29 8.70 -7.69
C ARG A 173 -4.56 9.99 -8.02
N ARG A 174 -3.25 10.02 -7.79
CA ARG A 174 -2.40 11.15 -8.18
C ARG A 174 -1.20 10.65 -8.97
N SER A 175 -0.89 11.31 -10.08
CA SER A 175 0.32 11.02 -10.86
C SER A 175 1.57 11.43 -10.08
N VAL A 176 2.72 10.85 -10.43
CA VAL A 176 4.02 11.25 -9.84
C VAL A 176 4.25 12.76 -10.01
N THR A 177 3.86 13.32 -11.16
CA THR A 177 3.93 14.76 -11.42
C THR A 177 3.06 15.56 -10.47
N GLN A 178 1.82 15.12 -10.19
CA GLN A 178 0.95 15.80 -9.23
C GLN A 178 1.49 15.73 -7.79
N LEU A 179 2.08 14.60 -7.40
CA LEU A 179 2.73 14.45 -6.09
C LEU A 179 3.96 15.37 -5.98
N ALA A 180 4.84 15.37 -6.99
CA ALA A 180 6.01 16.22 -7.04
C ALA A 180 5.64 17.72 -7.03
N GLN A 181 4.64 18.13 -7.81
CA GLN A 181 4.11 19.49 -7.79
C GLN A 181 3.60 19.90 -6.40
N SER A 182 2.99 18.98 -5.66
CA SER A 182 2.47 19.26 -4.33
C SER A 182 3.61 19.51 -3.33
N VAL A 183 4.71 18.77 -3.42
CA VAL A 183 5.91 18.97 -2.59
C VAL A 183 6.60 20.30 -2.92
N VAL A 184 6.76 20.62 -4.21
CA VAL A 184 7.48 21.83 -4.67
C VAL A 184 6.69 23.11 -4.41
N LYS A 185 5.37 23.12 -4.62
CA LYS A 185 4.57 24.35 -4.60
C LYS A 185 4.14 24.81 -3.18
N GLN A 186 4.41 24.03 -2.14
CA GLN A 186 4.03 24.28 -0.72
C GLN A 186 2.55 24.68 -0.47
N LYS A 187 1.67 24.59 -1.46
CA LYS A 187 0.22 24.86 -1.35
C LYS A 187 -0.52 23.54 -1.21
N PHE A 188 -1.02 23.29 0.00
CA PHE A 188 -1.63 22.01 0.37
C PHE A 188 -3.12 21.94 0.06
N GLU A 189 -3.46 21.05 -0.87
CA GLU A 189 -4.65 20.18 -0.78
C GLU A 189 -4.21 18.73 -1.03
N LEU A 190 -3.20 18.25 -0.31
CA LEU A 190 -2.92 16.81 -0.24
C LEU A 190 -3.88 16.14 0.74
N PRO A 191 -4.42 14.94 0.43
CA PRO A 191 -5.19 14.12 1.34
C PRO A 191 -4.43 13.95 2.65
N LEU A 192 -5.17 13.91 3.75
CA LEU A 192 -4.60 13.88 5.09
C LEU A 192 -3.56 12.77 5.31
N VAL A 193 -3.60 11.66 4.57
CA VAL A 193 -2.62 10.58 4.69
C VAL A 193 -1.20 10.93 4.28
N TYR A 194 -1.02 11.86 3.34
CA TYR A 194 0.31 12.37 3.02
C TYR A 194 0.82 13.40 4.04
N ARG A 195 0.01 13.76 5.05
CA ARG A 195 0.38 14.69 6.13
C ARG A 195 0.86 13.98 7.41
N HIS A 196 0.76 12.65 7.47
CA HIS A 196 1.26 11.90 8.63
C HIS A 196 2.72 11.57 8.44
N SER A 197 3.57 12.17 9.26
CA SER A 197 4.93 11.67 9.45
C SER A 197 4.84 10.35 10.21
N VAL A 198 5.39 9.28 9.62
CA VAL A 198 5.58 7.99 10.31
C VAL A 198 6.61 8.14 11.43
N TRP A 199 7.49 9.14 11.33
CA TRP A 199 8.51 9.42 12.33
C TRP A 199 7.93 10.29 13.43
N SER A 200 8.13 9.87 14.67
CA SER A 200 7.84 10.69 15.83
C SER A 200 8.78 11.89 15.87
N ALA A 201 8.33 13.02 16.42
CA ALA A 201 9.18 14.20 16.59
C ALA A 201 10.45 13.92 17.42
N GLN A 202 10.42 12.87 18.24
CA GLN A 202 11.54 12.43 19.07
C GLN A 202 12.66 11.76 18.25
N GLU A 203 12.34 11.12 17.14
CA GLU A 203 13.30 10.42 16.27
C GLU A 203 13.84 11.30 15.14
N LEU A 204 13.02 12.26 14.67
CA LEU A 204 13.39 13.16 13.59
C LEU A 204 14.57 14.07 13.99
N GLY A 205 14.58 14.60 15.20
CA GLY A 205 15.64 15.50 15.67
C GLY A 205 17.05 14.90 15.60
N PRO A 206 17.30 13.73 16.23
CA PRO A 206 18.58 13.02 16.12
C PRO A 206 18.99 12.69 14.69
N PHE A 207 18.05 12.29 13.83
CA PHE A 207 18.35 12.00 12.43
C PHE A 207 18.80 13.24 11.66
N ILE A 208 18.09 14.37 11.80
CA ILE A 208 18.48 15.62 11.14
C ILE A 208 19.87 16.06 11.60
N ARG A 209 20.21 15.90 12.88
CA ARG A 209 21.58 16.18 13.36
C ARG A 209 22.62 15.31 12.69
N LEU A 210 22.34 14.01 12.51
CA LEU A 210 23.24 13.10 11.80
C LEU A 210 23.42 13.53 10.34
N CYS A 211 22.34 13.91 9.65
CA CYS A 211 22.41 14.44 8.29
C CYS A 211 23.26 15.71 8.21
N LEU A 212 23.09 16.66 9.16
CA LEU A 212 23.88 17.90 9.19
C LEU A 212 25.36 17.69 9.52
N MET A 213 25.73 16.54 10.11
CA MET A 213 27.13 16.16 10.33
C MET A 213 27.80 15.59 9.06
N ASP A 214 27.02 15.16 8.07
CA ASP A 214 27.54 14.76 6.77
C ASP A 214 27.75 16.00 5.88
N GLN A 215 29.01 16.25 5.53
CA GLN A 215 29.41 17.36 4.67
C GLN A 215 28.77 17.35 3.27
N ASN A 216 28.31 16.19 2.80
CA ASN A 216 27.68 16.05 1.48
C ASN A 216 26.16 16.26 1.53
N PHE A 217 25.55 16.28 2.72
CA PHE A 217 24.11 16.38 2.86
C PHE A 217 23.51 17.63 2.20
N PRO A 218 24.11 18.83 2.30
CA PRO A 218 23.59 20.01 1.60
C PRO A 218 23.49 19.82 0.08
N ALA A 219 24.53 19.25 -0.54
CA ALA A 219 24.53 18.98 -1.99
C ALA A 219 23.50 17.90 -2.36
N PHE A 220 23.35 16.86 -1.53
CA PHE A 220 22.30 15.86 -1.72
C PHE A 220 20.90 16.47 -1.67
N VAL A 221 20.63 17.38 -0.72
CA VAL A 221 19.34 18.08 -0.63
C VAL A 221 19.07 18.91 -1.89
N GLU A 222 20.07 19.63 -2.40
CA GLU A 222 19.97 20.37 -3.66
C GLU A 222 19.64 19.45 -4.85
N ASP A 223 20.30 18.30 -4.95
CA ASP A 223 20.04 17.31 -5.99
C ASP A 223 18.63 16.73 -5.91
N VAL A 224 18.15 16.42 -4.69
CA VAL A 224 16.77 15.95 -4.44
C VAL A 224 15.76 17.02 -4.86
N GLU A 225 15.97 18.29 -4.49
CA GLU A 225 15.09 19.38 -4.89
C GLU A 225 15.05 19.56 -6.42
N LYS A 226 16.21 19.44 -7.07
CA LYS A 226 16.32 19.53 -8.53
C LYS A 226 15.57 18.40 -9.22
N GLU A 227 15.69 17.18 -8.73
CA GLU A 227 14.98 16.04 -9.30
C GLU A 227 13.47 16.13 -9.07
N LEU A 228 13.03 16.57 -7.88
CA LEU A 228 11.62 16.83 -7.59
C LEU A 228 11.03 17.90 -8.53
N LYS A 229 11.77 18.97 -8.85
CA LYS A 229 11.33 19.99 -9.81
C LYS A 229 11.14 19.40 -11.21
N LYS A 230 12.06 18.57 -11.70
CA LYS A 230 11.91 17.88 -12.99
C LYS A 230 10.66 17.02 -13.03
N LEU A 231 10.43 16.23 -11.98
CA LEU A 231 9.24 15.38 -11.88
C LEU A 231 7.94 16.21 -11.86
N ALA A 232 7.99 17.41 -11.29
CA ALA A 232 6.85 18.34 -11.22
C ALA A 232 6.55 19.04 -12.57
N GLU A 233 7.53 19.16 -13.47
CA GLU A 233 7.38 19.79 -14.79
C GLU A 233 6.82 18.84 -15.86
N GLY A 234 6.96 17.51 -15.67
CA GLY A 234 6.28 16.47 -16.46
C GLY A 234 7.08 15.92 -17.64
#